data_AF-A0A250KW34-F1
#
_entry.id   AF-A0A250KW34-F1
#
_cell.length_a   1.000
_cell.length_b   1.000
_cell.length_c   1.000
_cell.angle_alpha   90.00
_cell.angle_beta   90.00
_cell.angle_gamma   90.00
#
_symmetry.space_group_name_H-M   'P 1'
#
loop_
_entity.id
_entity.type
_entity.pdbx_description
1 polymer ?
#
loop_
_entity_poly.entity_id
_entity_poly.type
_entity_poly.pdbx_seq_one_letter_code
_entity_poly.pdbx_strand_id
1 'polypeptide(L)'
;MLMLSVAVFTLVALMGAGMGIDAFKGRGSSRLYALIHGGLALLGSALVIMAALEGDTRLYVIIGLALIIIAAGLYISFQRAKGIQPRALILVHGGTALACYGLLAYYALAA
;
A
#
# COMPACT_ATOMS: atom_id res chain seq x y z
N MET A 1 -8.42 -15.97 -4.12
CA MET A 1 -7.26 -15.11 -3.81
C MET A 1 -7.62 -13.66 -3.46
N LEU A 2 -8.67 -13.08 -4.05
CA LEU A 2 -9.02 -11.66 -3.85
C LEU A 2 -9.43 -11.29 -2.42
N MET A 3 -10.31 -12.05 -1.77
CA MET A 3 -10.72 -11.76 -0.38
C MET A 3 -9.54 -11.82 0.62
N LEU A 4 -8.60 -12.74 0.41
CA LEU A 4 -7.37 -12.79 1.21
C LEU A 4 -6.48 -11.56 0.94
N SER A 5 -6.36 -11.16 -0.33
CA SER A 5 -5.65 -9.93 -0.71
C SER A 5 -6.26 -8.70 -0.05
N VAL A 6 -7.60 -8.59 -0.05
CA VAL A 6 -8.34 -7.53 0.63
C VAL A 6 -8.02 -7.54 2.13
N ALA A 7 -8.11 -8.69 2.80
CA ALA A 7 -7.81 -8.78 4.24
C ALA A 7 -6.37 -8.33 4.56
N VAL A 8 -5.38 -8.75 3.76
CA VAL A 8 -3.98 -8.31 3.91
C VAL A 8 -3.86 -6.81 3.68
N PHE A 9 -4.45 -6.26 2.62
CA PHE A 9 -4.39 -4.83 2.33
C PHE A 9 -5.18 -3.97 3.33
N THR A 10 -6.20 -4.51 4.00
CA THR A 10 -6.86 -3.84 5.13
C THR A 10 -5.87 -3.60 6.26
N LEU A 11 -5.07 -4.62 6.63
CA LEU A 11 -4.02 -4.46 7.64
C LEU A 11 -2.98 -3.42 7.18
N VAL A 12 -2.54 -3.50 5.92
CA VAL A 12 -1.59 -2.53 5.33
C VAL A 12 -2.15 -1.11 5.39
N ALA A 13 -3.42 -0.90 5.06
CA ALA A 13 -4.09 0.40 5.08
C ALA A 13 -4.18 0.96 6.50
N LEU A 14 -4.57 0.14 7.48
CA LEU A 14 -4.60 0.54 8.91
C LEU A 14 -3.21 0.92 9.41
N MET A 15 -2.20 0.12 9.08
CA MET A 15 -0.81 0.42 9.44
C MET A 15 -0.32 1.71 8.77
N GLY A 16 -0.60 1.87 7.47
CA GLY A 16 -0.23 3.06 6.70
C GLY A 16 -0.89 4.33 7.24
N ALA A 17 -2.15 4.25 7.67
CA ALA A 17 -2.84 5.34 8.34
C ALA A 17 -2.14 5.72 9.66
N GLY A 18 -1.76 4.74 10.48
CA GLY A 18 -0.97 4.97 11.69
C GLY A 18 0.37 5.65 11.41
N MET A 19 1.12 5.14 10.43
CA MET A 19 2.40 5.73 9.99
C MET A 19 2.24 7.16 9.45
N GLY A 20 1.15 7.40 8.72
CA GLY A 20 0.76 8.72 8.23
C GLY A 20 0.52 9.68 9.39
N ILE A 21 -0.32 9.30 10.36
CA ILE A 21 -0.61 10.09 11.55
C ILE A 21 0.67 10.45 12.32
N ASP A 22 1.56 9.47 12.53
CA ASP A 22 2.86 9.71 13.15
C ASP A 22 3.68 10.74 12.38
N ALA A 23 3.79 10.59 11.06
CA ALA A 23 4.51 11.53 10.21
C ALA A 23 3.92 12.95 10.27
N PHE A 24 2.59 13.10 10.32
CA PHE A 24 1.92 14.40 10.46
C PHE A 24 2.12 15.03 11.84
N LYS A 25 2.30 14.21 12.89
CA LYS A 25 2.70 14.65 14.23
C LYS A 25 4.21 14.93 14.34
N GLY A 26 4.97 14.81 13.25
CA GLY A 26 6.43 14.97 13.24
C GLY A 26 7.17 13.81 13.90
N ARG A 27 6.51 12.67 14.13
CA ARG A 27 7.07 11.47 14.76
C ARG A 27 7.58 10.48 13.71
N GLY A 28 8.59 9.71 14.09
CA GLY A 28 9.01 8.52 13.36
C GLY A 28 8.19 7.31 13.77
N SER A 29 7.72 6.50 12.81
CA SER A 29 7.29 5.15 13.11
C SER A 29 8.51 4.24 13.24
N SER A 30 8.43 3.19 14.06
CA SER A 30 9.55 2.29 14.24
C SER A 30 9.95 1.59 12.94
N ARG A 31 11.24 1.31 12.77
CA ARG A 31 11.75 0.65 11.56
C ARG A 31 11.12 -0.72 11.33
N LEU A 32 10.92 -1.49 12.40
CA LEU A 32 10.25 -2.79 12.33
C LEU A 32 8.81 -2.65 11.83
N TYR A 33 8.06 -1.66 12.33
CA TYR A 33 6.69 -1.42 11.89
C TYR A 33 6.60 -1.06 10.40
N ALA A 34 7.52 -0.21 9.91
CA ALA A 34 7.62 0.11 8.49
C ALA A 34 8.00 -1.10 7.63
N LEU A 35 8.89 -1.97 8.12
CA LEU A 35 9.26 -3.21 7.43
C LEU A 35 8.09 -4.19 7.35
N ILE A 36 7.31 -4.35 8.43
CA ILE A 36 6.10 -5.19 8.43
C ILE A 36 5.07 -4.63 7.45
N HIS A 37 4.85 -3.31 7.45
CA HIS A 37 3.94 -2.66 6.50
C HIS A 37 4.34 -2.94 5.05
N GLY A 38 5.62 -2.74 4.71
CA GLY A 38 6.15 -3.04 3.38
C GLY A 38 6.04 -4.53 3.02
N GLY A 39 6.38 -5.42 3.96
CA GLY A 39 6.28 -6.87 3.76
C GLY A 39 4.85 -7.34 3.50
N LEU A 40 3.88 -6.85 4.28
CA LEU A 40 2.45 -7.14 4.06
C LEU A 40 1.95 -6.55 2.74
N ALA A 41 2.40 -5.35 2.35
CA ALA A 41 2.06 -4.76 1.05
C ALA A 41 2.56 -5.60 -0.13
N LEU A 42 3.79 -6.15 -0.02
CA LEU A 42 4.33 -7.08 -1.01
C LEU A 42 3.57 -8.40 -1.04
N LEU A 43 3.22 -8.96 0.13
CA LEU A 43 2.40 -10.17 0.22
C LEU A 43 1.02 -9.97 -0.43
N GLY A 44 0.33 -8.88 -0.11
CA GLY A 44 -0.95 -8.54 -0.74
C GLY A 44 -0.83 -8.39 -2.26
N SER A 45 0.26 -7.75 -2.72
CA SER A 45 0.54 -7.58 -4.15
C SER A 45 0.79 -8.93 -4.84
N ALA A 46 1.52 -9.84 -4.20
CA ALA A 46 1.76 -11.18 -4.72
C ALA A 46 0.47 -12.00 -4.87
N LEU A 47 -0.45 -11.89 -3.89
CA LEU A 47 -1.76 -12.53 -3.96
C LEU A 47 -2.61 -12.00 -5.13
N VAL A 48 -2.58 -10.69 -5.39
CA VAL A 48 -3.25 -10.06 -6.55
C VAL A 48 -2.63 -10.55 -7.86
N ILE A 49 -1.31 -10.64 -7.94
CA ILE A 49 -0.62 -11.14 -9.14
C ILE A 49 -1.02 -12.59 -9.42
N MET A 50 -1.05 -13.46 -8.40
CA MET A 50 -1.50 -14.85 -8.57
C MET A 50 -2.94 -14.92 -9.07
N ALA A 51 -3.85 -14.10 -8.51
CA ALA A 51 -5.23 -14.02 -9.00
C ALA A 51 -5.31 -13.53 -10.46
N ALA A 52 -4.42 -12.62 -10.88
CA ALA A 52 -4.38 -12.12 -12.25
C ALA A 52 -3.87 -13.19 -13.23
N LEU A 53 -2.94 -14.04 -12.80
CA LEU A 53 -2.44 -15.17 -13.58
C LEU A 53 -3.49 -16.28 -13.76
N GLU A 54 -4.53 -16.33 -12.92
CA GLU A 54 -5.70 -17.20 -13.10
C GLU A 54 -6.69 -16.68 -14.18
N GLY A 55 -6.42 -15.51 -14.77
CA GLY A 55 -7.16 -14.99 -15.93
C GLY A 55 -7.97 -13.71 -15.65
N ASP A 56 -7.98 -13.18 -14.43
CA ASP A 56 -8.69 -11.93 -14.13
C ASP A 56 -7.88 -10.69 -14.54
N THR A 57 -8.04 -10.28 -15.80
CA THR A 57 -7.35 -9.13 -16.40
C THR A 57 -7.72 -7.79 -15.76
N ARG A 58 -8.85 -7.69 -15.05
CA ARG A 58 -9.24 -6.45 -14.34
C ARG A 58 -8.20 -6.07 -13.29
N LEU A 59 -7.44 -7.03 -12.79
CA LEU A 59 -6.42 -6.84 -11.76
C LEU A 59 -5.14 -6.17 -12.27
N TYR A 60 -4.94 -6.06 -13.59
CA TYR A 60 -3.75 -5.40 -14.14
C TYR A 60 -3.65 -3.93 -13.74
N VAL A 61 -4.78 -3.23 -13.59
CA VAL A 61 -4.79 -1.86 -13.07
C VAL A 61 -4.33 -1.81 -11.61
N ILE A 62 -4.70 -2.81 -10.80
CA ILE A 62 -4.29 -2.91 -9.39
C ILE A 62 -2.78 -3.15 -9.32
N ILE A 63 -2.25 -4.03 -10.16
CA ILE A 63 -0.81 -4.31 -10.25
C ILE A 63 -0.04 -3.03 -10.63
N GLY A 64 -0.51 -2.31 -11.66
CA GLY A 64 0.09 -1.05 -12.07
C GLY A 64 0.11 0.00 -10.96
N LEU A 65 -1.02 0.17 -10.25
CA LEU A 65 -1.11 1.07 -9.10
C LEU A 65 -0.18 0.65 -7.96
N ALA A 66 -0.11 -0.65 -7.65
CA ALA A 66 0.76 -1.18 -6.60
C ALA A 66 2.24 -0.84 -6.87
N LEU A 67 2.71 -0.97 -8.11
CA LEU A 67 4.08 -0.59 -8.49
C LEU A 67 4.37 0.90 -8.24
N ILE A 68 3.42 1.78 -8.59
CA ILE A 68 3.53 3.23 -8.35
C ILE A 68 3.56 3.52 -6.84
N ILE A 69 2.68 2.89 -6.06
CA ILE A 69 2.59 3.04 -4.61
C ILE A 69 3.89 2.57 -3.94
N ILE A 70 4.44 1.42 -4.36
CA ILE A 70 5.71 0.88 -3.85
C ILE A 70 6.85 1.86 -4.16
N ALA A 71 6.96 2.34 -5.40
CA ALA A 71 7.98 3.32 -5.78
C ALA A 71 7.87 4.61 -4.93
N ALA A 72 6.65 5.11 -4.71
CA ALA A 72 6.41 6.25 -3.82
C ALA A 72 6.82 5.96 -2.38
N GLY A 73 6.51 4.78 -1.84
CA GLY A 73 6.90 4.37 -0.48
C GLY A 73 8.42 4.27 -0.29
N LEU A 74 9.13 3.74 -1.29
CA LEU A 74 10.59 3.73 -1.33
C LEU A 74 11.16 5.15 -1.38
N TYR A 75 10.58 6.02 -2.22
CA TYR A 75 11.04 7.41 -2.34
C TYR A 75 10.76 8.23 -1.06
N ILE A 76 9.61 8.03 -0.40
CA ILE A 76 9.33 8.60 0.93
C ILE A 76 10.42 8.17 1.92
N SER A 77 10.74 6.88 1.96
CA SER A 77 11.75 6.33 2.85
C SER A 77 13.14 6.95 2.60
N PHE A 78 13.51 7.12 1.34
CA PHE A 78 14.74 7.79 0.93
C PHE A 78 14.79 9.27 1.37
N GLN A 79 13.71 10.03 1.15
CA GLN A 79 13.64 11.43 1.58
C GLN A 79 13.72 11.56 3.12
N ARG A 80 13.05 10.66 3.86
CA ARG A 80 13.13 10.63 5.31
C ARG A 80 14.52 10.27 5.83
N ALA A 81 15.27 9.40 5.15
CA ALA A 81 16.66 9.11 5.47
C ALA A 81 17.57 10.35 5.35
N LYS A 82 17.17 11.34 4.54
CA LYS A 82 17.83 12.65 4.41
C LYS A 82 17.31 13.71 5.39
N GLY A 83 16.45 13.35 6.34
CA GLY A 83 15.84 14.29 7.29
C GLY A 83 14.67 15.11 6.72
N ILE A 84 14.24 14.84 5.49
CA ILE A 84 13.13 15.55 4.84
C ILE A 84 11.79 14.94 5.31
N GLN A 85 10.78 15.79 5.53
CA GLN A 85 9.41 15.37 5.83
C GLN A 85 8.48 15.62 4.62
N PRO A 86 8.38 14.68 3.67
CA PRO A 86 7.64 14.90 2.42
C PRO A 86 6.13 14.69 2.61
N ARG A 87 5.46 15.54 3.40
CA ARG A 87 4.05 15.37 3.79
C ARG A 87 3.09 15.23 2.60
N ALA A 88 3.29 16.02 1.56
CA ALA A 88 2.48 15.94 0.34
C ALA A 88 2.60 14.56 -0.32
N LEU A 89 3.81 14.02 -0.43
CA LEU A 89 4.04 12.69 -1.01
C LEU A 89 3.44 11.58 -0.15
N ILE A 90 3.45 11.73 1.18
CA ILE A 90 2.79 10.80 2.11
C ILE A 90 1.27 10.78 1.87
N LEU A 91 0.65 11.95 1.66
CA LEU A 91 -0.78 12.04 1.32
C LEU A 91 -1.08 11.39 -0.03
N VAL A 92 -0.25 11.66 -1.04
CA VAL A 92 -0.41 11.06 -2.36
C VAL A 92 -0.28 9.54 -2.27
N HIS A 93 0.79 9.03 -1.64
CA HIS A 93 0.99 7.60 -1.43
C HIS A 93 -0.19 6.94 -0.68
N GLY A 94 -0.60 7.52 0.45
CA GLY A 94 -1.72 7.00 1.24
C GLY A 94 -3.07 7.07 0.52
N GLY A 95 -3.36 8.18 -0.15
CA GLY A 95 -4.58 8.38 -0.93
C GLY A 95 -4.67 7.42 -2.11
N THR A 96 -3.58 7.28 -2.88
CA THR A 96 -3.52 6.32 -3.99
C THR A 96 -3.62 4.88 -3.49
N ALA A 97 -3.02 4.56 -2.33
CA ALA A 97 -3.16 3.24 -1.70
C ALA A 97 -4.60 2.94 -1.27
N LEU A 98 -5.30 3.91 -0.68
CA LEU A 98 -6.71 3.75 -0.32
C LEU A 98 -7.62 3.59 -1.55
N ALA A 99 -7.37 4.34 -2.62
CA ALA A 99 -8.10 4.18 -3.88
C ALA A 99 -7.87 2.79 -4.50
N CYS A 100 -6.61 2.33 -4.52
CA CYS A 100 -6.23 1.00 -4.98
C CYS A 100 -6.90 -0.11 -4.14
N TYR A 101 -6.90 0.05 -2.82
CA TYR A 101 -7.61 -0.84 -1.90
C TYR A 101 -9.12 -0.85 -2.16
N GLY A 102 -9.74 0.31 -2.34
CA GLY A 102 -11.18 0.41 -2.63
C GLY A 102 -11.56 -0.27 -3.95
N LEU A 103 -10.73 -0.13 -4.98
CA LEU A 103 -10.94 -0.81 -6.26
C LEU A 103 -10.77 -2.34 -6.15
N LEU A 104 -9.76 -2.80 -5.40
CA LEU A 104 -9.58 -4.22 -5.11
C LEU A 104 -10.79 -4.79 -4.33
N ALA A 105 -11.27 -4.07 -3.31
CA ALA A 105 -12.44 -4.47 -2.53
C ALA A 105 -13.70 -4.53 -3.40
N TYR A 106 -13.88 -3.56 -4.29
CA TYR A 106 -14.97 -3.58 -5.27
C TYR A 106 -14.91 -4.84 -6.15
N TYR A 107 -13.76 -5.16 -6.74
CA TYR A 107 -13.61 -6.39 -7.55
C TYR A 107 -13.78 -7.67 -6.74
N ALA A 108 -13.39 -7.68 -5.46
CA ALA A 108 -13.52 -8.86 -4.62
C ALA A 108 -14.96 -9.12 -4.16
N LEU A 109 -15.79 -8.07 -3.99
CA LEU A 109 -17.15 -8.16 -3.45
C LEU A 109 -18.25 -8.12 -4.51
N ALA A 110 -17.96 -7.55 -5.68
CA ALA A 110 -18.90 -7.47 -6.81
C ALA A 110 -18.71 -8.60 -7.83
N ALA A 111 -17.77 -9.52 -7.58
CA ALA A 111 -17.49 -10.69 -8.42
C ALA A 111 -18.22 -11.94 -7.94
#